data_AF-A0A1I0K6G3-F1
#
_entry.id   AF-A0A1I0K6G3-F1
#
_cell.length_a   1.000
_cell.length_b   1.000
_cell.length_c   1.000
_cell.angle_alpha   90.00
_cell.angle_beta   90.00
_cell.angle_gamma   90.00
#
_symmetry.space_group_name_H-M   'P 1'
#
loop_
_entity.id
_entity.type
_entity.pdbx_description
1 polymer ?
#
loop_
_entity_poly.entity_id
_entity_poly.type
_entity_poly.pdbx_seq_one_letter_code
_entity_poly.pdbx_strand_id
1 'polypeptide(L)'
;MFVGTQQRVTLNNTHYYVDMVFYNKILRAYVLIELKTKKLTPEAAGQLNMYLNYYAAEVNDPDDNPPIGIILCTDKDSIAAEYALGGLSNNIFASRYVLYMPDKEQLIAQVEAVLKNWHEKKDNGHE
;
A
#
# COMPACT_ATOMS: atom_id res chain seq x y z
N MET A 1 -6.36 -12.27 3.59
CA MET A 1 -7.72 -12.30 4.15
C MET A 1 -8.26 -10.88 4.17
N PHE A 2 -9.51 -10.67 3.76
CA PHE A 2 -10.17 -9.36 3.88
C PHE A 2 -10.65 -9.16 5.31
N VAL A 3 -10.34 -8.01 5.91
CA VAL A 3 -10.75 -7.67 7.29
C VAL A 3 -11.97 -6.76 7.25
N GLY A 4 -11.93 -5.71 6.41
CA GLY A 4 -13.05 -4.80 6.28
C GLY A 4 -12.75 -3.59 5.40
N THR A 5 -13.81 -2.81 5.15
CA THR A 5 -13.73 -1.49 4.53
C THR A 5 -14.08 -0.42 5.56
N GLN A 6 -13.66 0.83 5.30
CA GLN A 6 -13.94 1.99 6.16
C GLN A 6 -13.65 1.69 7.65
N GLN A 7 -12.48 1.09 7.90
CA GLN A 7 -12.10 0.69 9.25
C GLN A 7 -11.75 1.92 10.07
N ARG A 8 -12.45 2.10 11.20
CA ARG A 8 -12.33 3.29 12.03
C ARG A 8 -11.06 3.23 12.89
N VAL A 9 -10.19 4.22 12.70
CA VAL A 9 -9.05 4.53 13.58
C VAL A 9 -9.44 5.74 14.42
N THR A 10 -9.37 5.62 15.75
CA THR A 10 -9.73 6.73 16.65
C THR A 10 -8.49 7.19 17.40
N LEU A 11 -8.16 8.47 17.26
CA LEU A 11 -7.10 9.12 18.01
C LEU A 11 -7.71 10.26 18.81
N ASN A 12 -7.66 10.16 20.13
CA ASN A 12 -8.37 11.04 21.07
C ASN A 12 -9.87 11.10 20.75
N ASN A 13 -10.34 12.21 20.19
CA ASN A 13 -11.74 12.46 19.81
C ASN A 13 -11.93 12.60 18.29
N THR A 14 -10.90 12.30 17.49
CA THR A 14 -10.98 12.38 16.03
C THR A 14 -11.05 10.97 15.45
N HIS A 15 -12.03 10.77 14.57
CA HIS A 15 -12.21 9.52 13.86
C HIS A 15 -11.70 9.63 12.44
N TYR A 16 -10.87 8.67 12.06
CA TYR A 16 -10.36 8.48 10.72
C TYR A 16 -10.79 7.11 10.21
N TYR A 17 -10.76 6.93 8.89
CA TYR A 17 -11.25 5.72 8.25
C TYR A 17 -10.23 5.26 7.21
N VAL A 18 -9.82 4.00 7.32
CA VAL A 18 -8.99 3.32 6.32
C VAL A 18 -9.92 2.71 5.28
N ASP A 19 -9.71 3.00 4.00
CA ASP A 19 -10.63 2.55 2.95
C ASP A 19 -10.79 1.03 2.92
N MET A 20 -9.68 0.29 2.93
CA MET A 20 -9.68 -1.17 2.96
C MET A 20 -8.54 -1.72 3.82
N VAL A 21 -8.84 -2.79 4.56
CA VAL A 21 -7.87 -3.49 5.41
C VAL A 21 -7.89 -4.97 5.09
N PHE A 22 -6.71 -5.51 4.88
CA PHE A 22 -6.46 -6.93 4.68
C PHE A 22 -5.46 -7.41 5.73
N TYR A 23 -5.43 -8.72 5.94
CA TYR A 23 -4.38 -9.41 6.68
C TYR A 23 -3.71 -10.44 5.78
N ASN A 24 -2.40 -10.33 5.58
CA ASN A 24 -1.63 -11.30 4.83
C ASN A 24 -1.12 -12.39 5.78
N LYS A 25 -1.63 -13.62 5.63
CA LYS A 25 -1.28 -14.74 6.51
C LYS A 25 0.18 -15.20 6.36
N ILE A 26 0.75 -15.10 5.16
CA ILE A 26 2.12 -15.56 4.89
C ILE A 26 3.12 -14.56 5.49
N LEU A 27 2.89 -13.27 5.26
CA LEU A 27 3.69 -12.20 5.84
C LEU A 27 3.38 -11.97 7.32
N ARG A 28 2.24 -12.47 7.83
CA ARG A 28 1.68 -12.14 9.14
C ARG A 28 1.64 -10.62 9.38
N ALA A 29 1.05 -9.88 8.44
CA ALA A 29 1.03 -8.42 8.48
C ALA A 29 -0.31 -7.89 7.99
N TYR A 30 -0.81 -6.83 8.63
CA TYR A 30 -1.92 -6.05 8.10
C TYR A 30 -1.49 -5.27 6.86
N VAL A 31 -2.37 -5.18 5.88
CA VAL A 31 -2.18 -4.41 4.64
C VAL A 31 -3.32 -3.39 4.57
N LEU A 32 -2.98 -2.12 4.73
CA LEU A 32 -3.88 -0.99 4.73
C LEU A 32 -3.82 -0.33 3.36
N ILE A 33 -4.97 -0.21 2.70
CA ILE A 33 -5.06 0.33 1.35
C ILE A 33 -5.90 1.60 1.37
N GLU A 34 -5.35 2.67 0.81
CA GLU A 34 -5.99 3.97 0.65
C GLU A 34 -6.20 4.25 -0.84
N LEU A 35 -7.42 4.62 -1.24
CA LEU A 35 -7.78 4.91 -2.63
C LEU A 35 -7.82 6.42 -2.88
N LYS A 36 -7.05 6.92 -3.84
CA LYS A 36 -7.06 8.33 -4.23
C LYS A 36 -7.39 8.49 -5.73
N THR A 37 -8.35 9.35 -6.04
CA THR A 37 -8.71 9.69 -7.42
C THR A 37 -7.81 10.76 -8.05
N LYS A 38 -6.86 11.29 -7.27
CA LYS A 38 -5.90 12.34 -7.63
C LYS A 38 -4.47 11.86 -7.41
N LYS A 39 -3.50 12.69 -7.80
CA LYS A 39 -2.05 12.47 -7.55
C LYS A 39 -1.78 12.21 -6.07
N LEU A 40 -0.72 11.46 -5.79
CA LEU A 40 -0.23 11.27 -4.43
C LEU A 40 0.15 12.63 -3.84
N THR A 41 -0.35 12.93 -2.63
CA THR A 41 0.02 14.13 -1.89
C THR A 41 0.72 13.76 -0.58
N PRO A 42 1.58 14.64 -0.04
CA PRO A 42 2.21 14.42 1.27
C PRO A 42 1.19 14.17 2.39
N GLU A 43 0.01 14.77 2.32
CA GLU A 43 -1.06 14.58 3.30
C GLU A 43 -1.60 13.14 3.26
N ALA A 44 -1.78 12.55 2.07
CA ALA A 44 -2.20 11.17 1.93
C ALA A 44 -1.16 10.18 2.50
N ALA A 45 0.12 10.47 2.26
CA ALA A 45 1.22 9.68 2.78
C ALA A 45 1.31 9.78 4.31
N GLY A 46 1.17 10.98 4.87
CA GLY A 46 1.11 11.21 6.32
C GLY A 46 -0.09 10.54 6.99
N GLN A 47 -1.27 10.60 6.37
CA GLN A 47 -2.48 9.91 6.84
C GLN A 47 -2.29 8.40 6.90
N LEU A 48 -1.76 7.79 5.84
CA LEU A 48 -1.50 6.35 5.84
C LEU A 48 -0.42 5.95 6.85
N ASN A 49 0.65 6.74 6.99
CA ASN A 49 1.68 6.49 8.00
C ASN A 49 1.10 6.52 9.43
N MET A 50 0.19 7.44 9.71
CA MET A 50 -0.54 7.49 10.98
C MET A 50 -1.34 6.19 11.20
N TYR A 51 -2.02 5.69 10.16
CA TYR A 51 -2.75 4.42 10.26
C TYR A 51 -1.83 3.23 10.54
N LEU A 52 -0.69 3.14 9.86
CA LEU A 52 0.29 2.09 10.09
C LEU A 52 0.81 2.09 11.53
N ASN A 53 1.13 3.27 12.06
CA ASN A 53 1.58 3.40 13.45
C ASN A 53 0.50 2.99 14.44
N TYR A 54 -0.77 3.38 14.21
CA TYR A 54 -1.88 2.96 15.05
C TYR A 54 -2.06 1.43 15.02
N TYR A 55 -2.02 0.82 13.84
CA TYR A 55 -2.14 -0.64 13.73
C TYR A 55 -0.99 -1.36 14.43
N ALA A 56 0.24 -0.88 14.25
CA ALA A 56 1.41 -1.45 14.92
C ALA A 56 1.32 -1.37 16.45
N ALA A 57 0.74 -0.30 17.00
CA ALA A 57 0.65 -0.09 18.44
C ALA A 57 -0.57 -0.76 19.09
N GLU A 58 -1.73 -0.73 18.43
CA GLU A 58 -3.02 -1.03 19.06
C GLU A 58 -3.75 -2.25 18.47
N VAL A 59 -3.37 -2.71 17.27
CA VAL A 59 -4.10 -3.78 16.54
C VAL A 59 -3.25 -5.02 16.29
N ASN A 60 -1.96 -4.84 16.01
CA ASN A 60 -1.05 -5.93 15.76
C ASN A 60 -0.96 -6.86 16.97
N ASP A 61 -1.02 -8.16 16.71
CA ASP A 61 -0.64 -9.16 17.71
C ASP A 61 0.90 -9.14 17.92
N PRO A 62 1.41 -9.62 19.07
CA PRO A 62 2.85 -9.63 19.35
C PRO A 62 3.73 -10.33 18.30
N ASP A 63 3.13 -11.27 17.55
CA ASP A 63 3.80 -12.04 16.51
C ASP A 63 3.62 -11.45 15.09
N ASP A 64 2.83 -10.39 14.95
CA ASP A 64 2.62 -9.75 13.65
C ASP A 64 3.82 -8.89 13.25
N ASN A 65 4.15 -8.98 11.96
CA ASN A 65 5.10 -8.09 11.34
C ASN A 65 4.52 -6.66 11.20
N PRO A 66 5.39 -5.64 11.04
CA PRO A 66 4.95 -4.28 10.81
C PRO A 66 3.92 -4.19 9.68
N PRO A 67 2.83 -3.41 9.85
CA PRO A 67 1.81 -3.28 8.84
C PRO A 67 2.36 -2.59 7.58
N ILE A 68 1.73 -2.89 6.45
CA ILE A 68 2.10 -2.43 5.12
C ILE A 68 1.03 -1.46 4.62
N GLY A 69 1.45 -0.30 4.13
CA GLY A 69 0.59 0.72 3.55
C GLY A 69 0.67 0.70 2.03
N ILE A 70 -0.49 0.75 1.37
CA ILE A 70 -0.58 0.89 -0.08
C ILE A 70 -1.48 2.08 -0.41
N ILE A 71 -0.97 3.03 -1.17
CA ILE A 71 -1.77 4.10 -1.76
C ILE A 71 -1.99 3.77 -3.22
N LEU A 72 -3.26 3.65 -3.60
CA LEU A 72 -3.69 3.42 -4.98
C LEU A 72 -4.20 4.73 -5.57
N CYS A 73 -3.45 5.30 -6.52
CA CYS A 73 -3.80 6.55 -7.19
C CYS A 73 -4.09 6.35 -8.69
N THR A 74 -4.90 7.21 -9.31
CA THR A 74 -5.18 7.14 -10.76
C THR A 74 -4.02 7.66 -11.63
N ASP A 75 -3.14 8.47 -11.04
CA ASP A 75 -2.07 9.20 -11.71
C ASP A 75 -0.69 8.82 -11.12
N LYS A 76 0.29 8.57 -11.99
CA LYS A 76 1.58 7.92 -11.69
C LYS A 76 2.74 8.92 -11.69
N ASP A 77 2.53 10.10 -11.12
CA ASP A 77 3.58 11.12 -11.04
C ASP A 77 4.63 10.68 -10.00
N SER A 78 5.61 9.90 -10.47
CA SER A 78 6.54 9.12 -9.64
C SER A 78 7.46 9.99 -8.79
N ILE A 79 7.78 11.19 -9.25
CA ILE A 79 8.66 12.13 -8.54
C ILE A 79 7.95 12.66 -7.29
N ALA A 80 6.72 13.15 -7.41
CA ALA A 80 5.94 13.62 -6.27
C ALA A 80 5.67 12.49 -5.26
N ALA A 81 5.50 11.26 -5.76
CA ALA A 81 5.36 10.09 -4.92
C ALA A 81 6.62 9.80 -4.11
N GLU A 82 7.79 9.81 -4.75
CA GLU A 82 9.07 9.56 -4.10
C GLU A 82 9.40 10.64 -3.06
N TYR A 83 9.15 11.92 -3.33
CA TYR A 83 9.33 12.99 -2.35
C TYR A 83 8.32 12.94 -1.19
N ALA A 84 7.07 12.53 -1.44
CA ALA A 84 6.06 12.38 -0.38
C ALA A 84 6.33 11.17 0.53
N LEU A 85 7.01 10.15 0.00
CA LEU A 85 7.40 8.95 0.73
C LEU A 85 8.82 9.04 1.32
N GLY A 86 9.65 9.95 0.82
CA GLY A 86 11.04 10.18 1.23
C GLY A 86 11.13 10.70 2.66
N GLY A 87 11.07 9.79 3.63
CA GLY A 87 11.07 10.08 5.07
C GLY A 87 10.04 9.26 5.85
N LEU A 88 9.14 8.56 5.19
CA LEU A 88 8.19 7.64 5.80
C LEU A 88 8.78 6.22 5.84
N SER A 89 8.33 5.41 6.80
CA SER A 89 8.81 4.04 7.01
C SER A 89 8.80 3.22 5.70
N ASN A 90 9.73 2.28 5.54
CA ASN A 90 9.93 1.42 4.34
C ASN A 90 8.71 0.54 3.95
N ASN A 91 7.56 0.72 4.59
CA ASN A 91 6.37 -0.10 4.43
C ASN A 91 5.24 0.63 3.68
N ILE A 92 5.45 1.87 3.22
CA ILE A 92 4.46 2.59 2.41
C ILE A 92 4.82 2.51 0.94
N PHE A 93 3.90 2.00 0.13
CA PHE A 93 4.04 1.86 -1.31
C PHE A 93 2.95 2.66 -2.02
N ALA A 94 3.31 3.39 -3.08
CA ALA A 94 2.35 4.05 -3.96
C ALA A 94 2.31 3.33 -5.31
N SER A 95 1.12 3.00 -5.79
CA SER A 95 0.92 2.35 -7.10
C SER A 95 -0.26 2.95 -7.86
N ARG A 96 -0.19 2.90 -9.19
CA ARG A 96 -1.28 3.35 -10.04
C ARG A 96 -2.39 2.28 -10.07
N TYR A 97 -3.62 2.68 -9.80
CA TYR A 97 -4.81 1.85 -10.00
C TYR A 97 -5.53 2.23 -11.30
N VAL A 98 -5.98 1.22 -12.04
CA VAL A 98 -6.67 1.38 -13.32
C VAL A 98 -8.18 1.25 -13.07
N LEU A 99 -8.94 2.30 -13.38
CA LEU A 99 -10.40 2.38 -13.18
C LEU A 99 -11.20 1.41 -14.09
N TYR A 100 -10.58 0.92 -15.16
CA TYR A 100 -11.14 -0.14 -15.99
C TYR A 100 -10.37 -1.43 -15.71
N MET A 101 -11.09 -2.54 -15.53
CA MET A 101 -10.47 -3.85 -15.48
C MET A 101 -9.93 -4.14 -16.90
N PRO A 102 -8.60 -4.30 -17.08
CA PRO A 102 -8.06 -4.68 -18.37
C PRO A 102 -8.67 -6.02 -18.78
N ASP A 103 -8.83 -6.22 -20.09
CA ASP A 103 -9.28 -7.52 -20.58
C ASP A 103 -8.27 -8.62 -20.20
N LYS A 104 -8.71 -9.87 -20.31
CA LYS A 104 -7.92 -11.04 -19.87
C LYS A 104 -6.53 -11.06 -20.50
N GLU A 105 -6.42 -10.68 -21.77
CA GLU A 105 -5.19 -10.72 -22.55
C GLU A 105 -4.21 -9.64 -22.08
N GLN A 106 -4.71 -8.41 -21.89
CA GLN A 106 -3.95 -7.30 -21.34
C GLN A 106 -3.46 -7.57 -19.92
N LEU A 107 -4.28 -8.23 -19.09
CA LEU A 107 -3.90 -8.58 -17.73
C LEU A 107 -2.79 -9.63 -17.70
N ILE A 108 -2.90 -10.69 -18.51
CA ILE A 108 -1.87 -11.73 -18.64
C ILE A 108 -0.55 -11.10 -19.10
N ALA A 109 -0.59 -10.26 -20.13
CA ALA A 109 0.62 -9.60 -20.64
C ALA A 109 1.30 -8.71 -19.59
N GLN A 110 0.52 -7.98 -18.77
CA GLN A 110 1.09 -7.17 -17.69
C GLN A 110 1.72 -8.02 -16.59
N VAL A 111 1.08 -9.13 -16.19
CA VAL A 111 1.63 -10.05 -15.20
C VAL A 111 2.92 -10.68 -15.70
N GLU A 112 2.96 -11.16 -16.95
CA GLU A 112 4.15 -11.71 -17.57
C GLU A 112 5.31 -10.70 -17.62
N ALA A 113 5.01 -9.44 -17.98
CA ALA A 113 6.00 -8.37 -17.99
C ALA A 113 6.58 -8.10 -16.59
N VAL A 114 5.74 -8.08 -15.55
CA VAL A 114 6.17 -7.90 -14.16
C VAL A 114 7.01 -9.08 -13.68
N LEU A 115 6.60 -10.31 -13.98
CA LEU A 115 7.34 -11.52 -13.62
C LEU A 115 8.72 -11.55 -14.29
N LYS A 116 8.79 -11.21 -15.59
CA LYS A 116 10.06 -11.13 -16.31
C LYS A 116 11.01 -10.11 -15.68
N ASN A 117 10.54 -8.91 -15.38
CA ASN A 117 11.33 -7.88 -14.71
C ASN A 117 11.80 -8.30 -13.31
N TRP A 118 11.00 -9.10 -12.60
CA TRP A 118 11.37 -9.66 -11.28
C TRP A 118 12.47 -10.71 -11.39
N HIS A 119 12.44 -11.56 -12.41
CA HIS A 119 13.48 -12.55 -12.67
C HIS A 119 14.80 -11.87 -13.07
N GLU A 120 14.75 -10.88 -13.95
CA GLU A 120 15.94 -10.12 -14.37
C GLU A 120 16.61 -9.35 -13.21
N LYS A 121 15.82 -8.82 -12.26
CA LYS A 121 16.37 -8.17 -11.06
C LYS A 121 17.01 -9.15 -10.07
N LYS A 122 16.61 -10.42 -10.06
CA LYS A 122 17.25 -11.44 -9.21
C LYS A 122 18.60 -11.89 -9.76
N ASP A 123 18.75 -11.96 -11.07
CA ASP A 123 20.03 -12.32 -11.71
C ASP A 123 21.07 -11.19 -11.62
N ASN A 124 20.65 -9.93 -11.57
CA ASN A 124 21.55 -8.78 -11.48
C ASN A 124 21.90 -8.33 -10.04
N GLY A 125 21.48 -9.09 -9.01
CA GLY A 125 21.70 -8.77 -7.60
C GLY A 125 22.74 -9.65 -6.89
N HIS A 126 23.68 -10.24 -7.62
CA HIS A 126 24.75 -11.10 -7.12
C HIS A 126 26.16 -10.55 -7.42
N GLU A 127 26.34 -9.24 -7.30
CA GLU A 127 27.66 -8.60 -7.12
C GLU A 127 27.69 -7.73 -5.88
#